data_AF-A0A0R0KF82-F1
#
_entry.id   AF-A0A0R0KF82-F1
#
_cell.length_a   1.000
_cell.length_b   1.000
_cell.length_c   1.000
_cell.angle_alpha   90.00
_cell.angle_beta   90.00
_cell.angle_gamma   90.00
#
_symmetry.space_group_name_H-M   'P 1'
#
loop_
_entity.id
_entity.type
_entity.pdbx_description
1 polymer ?
#
loop_
_entity_poly.entity_id
_entity_poly.type
_entity_poly.pdbx_seq_one_letter_code
_entity_poly.pdbx_strand_id
1 'polypeptide(L)'
;MMNHDDVVIDIKAMLEQAEPPVTDECCIYGVPFDICKVKEDAYTPKVVSIGPFHHNRNPRLHIMERHKPIYCNAFLERTHTSLESWICYIEEVMPDFRRCYSDTLEFSTEEPVKIIFVDSGFIFELFWKDYHNKWPGNDTFLLQPLSANTISLDFVVT
;
A
#
# COMPACT_ATOMS: atom_id res chain seq x y z
N MET A 1 -31.62 -6.35 31.80
CA MET A 1 -30.38 -6.94 32.34
C MET A 1 -30.02 -8.10 31.44
N MET A 2 -28.83 -8.12 30.85
CA MET A 2 -28.36 -9.31 30.13
C MET A 2 -28.32 -10.49 31.10
N ASN A 3 -28.76 -11.67 30.66
CA ASN A 3 -28.63 -12.88 31.46
C ASN A 3 -27.14 -13.18 31.65
N HIS A 4 -26.77 -13.69 32.83
CA HIS A 4 -25.40 -14.14 33.10
C HIS A 4 -24.96 -15.18 32.06
N ASP A 5 -25.85 -16.08 31.65
CA ASP A 5 -25.53 -17.10 30.65
C ASP A 5 -25.21 -16.50 29.27
N ASP A 6 -25.91 -15.43 28.87
CA ASP A 6 -25.66 -14.74 27.60
C ASP A 6 -24.25 -14.13 27.58
N VAL A 7 -23.83 -13.51 28.69
CA VAL A 7 -22.47 -12.94 28.85
C VAL A 7 -21.41 -14.03 28.74
N VAL A 8 -21.63 -15.20 29.37
CA VAL A 8 -20.66 -16.30 29.32
C VAL A 8 -20.54 -16.88 27.90
N ILE A 9 -21.66 -17.00 27.17
CA ILE A 9 -21.65 -17.47 25.78
C ILE A 9 -20.90 -16.48 24.88
N ASP A 10 -21.15 -15.18 25.04
CA ASP A 10 -20.48 -14.13 24.27
C ASP A 10 -18.96 -14.11 24.51
N ILE A 11 -18.54 -14.18 25.78
CA ILE A 11 -17.11 -14.24 26.13
C ILE A 11 -16.45 -15.51 25.58
N LYS A 12 -17.12 -16.66 25.60
CA LYS A 12 -16.58 -17.89 25.00
C LYS A 12 -16.38 -17.74 23.50
N ALA A 13 -17.37 -17.20 22.80
CA ALA A 13 -17.25 -16.94 21.37
C ALA A 13 -16.10 -15.97 21.05
N MET A 14 -15.94 -14.90 21.85
CA MET A 14 -14.83 -13.96 21.71
C MET A 14 -13.46 -14.63 21.91
N LEU A 15 -13.33 -15.51 22.92
CA LEU A 15 -12.08 -16.23 23.19
C LEU A 15 -11.77 -17.31 22.15
N GLU A 16 -12.79 -17.98 21.62
CA GLU A 16 -12.66 -18.97 20.54
C GLU A 16 -12.26 -18.33 19.20
N GLN A 17 -12.68 -17.07 18.97
CA GLN A 17 -12.34 -16.28 17.79
C GLN A 17 -11.05 -15.45 17.97
N ALA A 18 -10.39 -15.52 19.13
CA ALA A 18 -9.17 -14.77 19.40
C ALA A 18 -8.00 -15.38 18.63
N GLU A 19 -7.74 -14.86 17.44
CA GLU A 19 -6.57 -15.21 16.64
C GLU A 19 -5.39 -14.26 16.94
N PRO A 20 -4.13 -14.73 16.82
CA PRO A 20 -2.98 -13.84 16.86
C PRO A 20 -3.15 -12.73 15.81
N PRO A 21 -2.82 -11.47 16.12
CA PRO A 21 -2.99 -10.36 15.18
C PRO A 21 -2.07 -10.48 13.96
N VAL A 22 -1.04 -11.32 14.05
CA VAL A 22 0.01 -11.48 13.04
C VAL A 22 0.07 -12.97 12.70
N THR A 23 -0.12 -13.31 11.43
CA THR A 23 0.07 -14.66 10.91
C THR A 23 1.51 -14.85 10.43
N ASP A 24 1.93 -16.10 10.17
CA ASP A 24 3.25 -16.38 9.59
C ASP A 24 3.46 -15.77 8.19
N GLU A 25 2.37 -15.35 7.52
CA GLU A 25 2.41 -14.64 6.24
C GLU A 25 2.60 -13.12 6.37
N CYS A 26 2.52 -12.57 7.59
CA CYS A 26 2.68 -11.13 7.83
C CYS A 26 4.13 -10.69 7.58
N CYS A 27 4.31 -9.73 6.68
CA CYS A 27 5.62 -9.18 6.32
C CYS A 27 5.64 -7.65 6.16
N ILE A 28 4.50 -6.99 6.34
CA ILE A 28 4.31 -5.53 6.26
C ILE A 28 3.77 -5.06 7.61
N TYR A 29 4.59 -4.35 8.37
CA TYR A 29 4.29 -3.99 9.75
C TYR A 29 3.96 -2.51 9.90
N GLY A 30 2.83 -2.23 10.53
CA GLY A 30 2.54 -0.91 11.06
C GLY A 30 3.56 -0.56 12.14
N VAL A 31 4.18 0.62 12.04
CA VAL A 31 5.16 1.05 13.04
C VAL A 31 4.42 1.52 14.29
N PRO A 32 4.70 0.97 15.49
CA PRO A 32 4.06 1.39 16.72
C PRO A 32 4.18 2.90 16.96
N PHE A 33 3.09 3.53 17.40
CA PHE A 33 2.99 4.98 17.57
C PHE A 33 4.11 5.60 18.41
N ASP A 34 4.54 4.93 19.48
CA ASP A 34 5.62 5.43 20.34
C ASP A 34 6.99 5.39 19.66
N ILE A 35 7.22 4.44 18.75
CA ILE A 35 8.44 4.37 17.93
C ILE A 35 8.41 5.49 16.88
N CYS A 36 7.26 5.68 16.22
CA CYS A 36 7.06 6.78 15.27
C CYS A 36 7.35 8.14 15.90
N LYS A 37 6.92 8.39 17.14
CA LYS A 37 7.18 9.66 17.85
C LYS A 37 8.65 9.98 18.05
N VAL A 38 9.53 8.97 18.18
CA VAL A 38 10.96 9.20 18.36
C VAL A 38 11.59 9.80 17.10
N LYS A 39 11.13 9.37 15.92
CA LYS A 39 11.65 9.83 14.64
C LYS A 39 10.61 9.70 13.52
N GLU A 40 9.61 10.58 13.54
CA GLU A 40 8.46 10.53 12.64
C GLU A 40 8.87 10.51 11.15
N ASP A 41 9.85 11.35 10.80
CA ASP A 41 10.40 11.44 9.44
C ASP A 41 11.12 10.17 8.94
N ALA A 42 11.42 9.20 9.81
CA ALA A 42 12.00 7.92 9.42
C ALA A 42 10.95 6.87 9.05
N TYR A 43 9.69 7.09 9.41
CA TYR A 43 8.58 6.16 9.17
C TYR A 43 7.48 6.77 8.31
N THR A 44 7.65 8.02 7.88
CA THR A 44 6.70 8.72 7.01
C THR A 44 7.33 8.89 5.63
N PRO A 45 6.69 8.40 4.55
CA PRO A 45 7.17 8.65 3.20
C PRO A 45 7.22 10.15 2.89
N LYS A 46 8.17 10.56 2.05
CA LYS A 46 8.46 11.96 1.73
C LYS A 46 7.98 12.38 0.34
N VAL A 47 8.00 11.46 -0.62
CA VAL A 47 7.69 11.70 -2.03
C VAL A 47 6.55 10.79 -2.50
N VAL A 48 6.62 9.50 -2.21
CA VAL A 48 5.64 8.49 -2.67
C VAL A 48 5.14 7.64 -1.50
N SER A 49 3.83 7.54 -1.31
CA SER A 49 3.26 6.46 -0.48
C SER A 49 3.14 5.23 -1.35
N ILE A 50 3.37 4.03 -0.83
CA ILE A 50 2.96 2.79 -1.50
C ILE A 50 2.14 1.99 -0.51
N GLY A 51 1.07 1.40 -1.00
CA GLY A 51 0.14 0.65 -0.20
C GLY A 51 -0.76 1.53 0.67
N PRO A 52 -1.60 0.87 1.47
CA PRO A 52 -2.70 1.50 2.20
C PRO A 52 -2.26 2.34 3.41
N PHE A 53 -1.12 2.04 4.06
CA PHE A 53 -0.75 2.67 5.33
C PHE A 53 -0.58 4.19 5.25
N HIS A 54 -0.02 4.69 4.14
CA HIS A 54 0.27 6.12 3.96
C HIS A 54 -0.62 6.80 2.90
N HIS A 55 -1.55 6.06 2.29
CA HIS A 55 -2.38 6.55 1.19
C HIS A 55 -3.21 7.77 1.60
N ASN A 56 -3.03 8.88 0.89
CA ASN A 56 -3.71 10.18 1.11
C ASN A 56 -3.63 10.76 2.54
N ARG A 57 -2.73 10.27 3.41
CA ARG A 57 -2.60 10.76 4.79
C ARG A 57 -1.79 12.04 4.90
N ASN A 58 -0.81 12.24 4.02
CA ASN A 58 0.08 13.39 4.04
C ASN A 58 -0.08 14.24 2.77
N PRO A 59 -0.48 15.53 2.87
CA PRO A 59 -0.62 16.41 1.70
C PRO A 59 0.64 16.53 0.84
N ARG A 60 1.83 16.30 1.42
CA ARG A 60 3.11 16.29 0.68
C ARG A 60 3.17 15.19 -0.38
N LEU A 61 2.44 14.09 -0.18
CA LEU A 61 2.42 12.93 -1.07
C LEU A 61 1.43 13.09 -2.24
N HIS A 62 0.48 14.03 -2.14
CA HIS A 62 -0.57 14.24 -3.15
C HIS A 62 -0.03 14.52 -4.55
N ILE A 63 1.16 15.12 -4.67
CA ILE A 63 1.80 15.33 -5.96
C ILE A 63 2.01 13.98 -6.63
N MET A 64 2.68 13.03 -5.96
CA MET A 64 2.96 11.73 -6.55
C MET A 64 1.70 10.88 -6.69
N GLU A 65 0.74 10.95 -5.77
CA GLU A 65 -0.56 10.28 -5.93
C GLU A 65 -1.28 10.66 -7.23
N ARG A 66 -1.11 11.89 -7.72
CA ARG A 66 -1.66 12.32 -9.02
C ARG A 66 -0.85 11.82 -10.22
N HIS A 67 0.42 11.48 -10.04
CA HIS A 67 1.29 10.97 -11.09
C HIS A 67 1.22 9.46 -11.25
N LYS A 68 0.96 8.70 -10.18
CA LYS A 68 0.86 7.24 -10.25
C LYS A 68 -0.14 6.73 -11.31
N PRO A 69 -1.35 7.30 -11.48
CA PRO A 69 -2.26 6.86 -12.54
C PRO A 69 -1.69 7.05 -13.95
N ILE A 70 -0.85 8.06 -14.17
CA ILE A 70 -0.20 8.30 -15.47
C ILE A 70 0.79 7.17 -15.78
N TYR A 71 1.58 6.77 -14.80
CA TYR A 71 2.52 5.65 -14.93
C TYR A 71 1.79 4.32 -15.05
N CYS A 72 0.74 4.11 -14.25
CA CYS A 72 -0.10 2.92 -14.35
C CYS A 72 -0.75 2.81 -15.74
N ASN A 73 -1.25 3.91 -16.31
CA ASN A 73 -1.79 3.89 -17.67
C ASN A 73 -0.71 3.57 -18.72
N ALA A 74 0.49 4.15 -18.59
CA ALA A 74 1.62 3.83 -19.47
C ALA A 74 2.05 2.34 -19.36
N PHE A 75 2.00 1.75 -18.16
CA PHE A 75 2.19 0.31 -17.96
C PHE A 75 1.17 -0.49 -18.75
N LEU A 76 -0.14 -0.21 -18.58
CA LEU A 76 -1.22 -0.94 -19.25
C LEU A 76 -1.12 -0.85 -20.77
N GLU A 77 -0.85 0.35 -21.30
CA GLU A 77 -0.65 0.57 -22.73
C GLU A 77 0.55 -0.21 -23.27
N ARG A 78 1.67 -0.20 -22.53
CA ARG A 78 2.91 -0.87 -22.94
C ARG A 78 2.80 -2.39 -22.91
N THR A 79 2.13 -2.96 -21.92
CA THR A 79 1.97 -4.42 -21.77
C THR A 79 0.76 -4.96 -22.51
N HIS A 80 -0.10 -4.08 -23.05
CA HIS A 80 -1.40 -4.45 -23.62
C HIS A 80 -2.28 -5.20 -22.62
N THR A 81 -2.15 -4.87 -21.32
CA THR A 81 -2.98 -5.44 -20.25
C THR A 81 -4.29 -4.68 -20.17
N SER A 82 -5.43 -5.38 -20.21
CA SER A 82 -6.73 -4.74 -20.03
C SER A 82 -6.99 -4.40 -18.56
N LEU A 83 -7.86 -3.42 -18.32
CA LEU A 83 -8.25 -3.04 -16.96
C LEU A 83 -8.86 -4.22 -16.22
N GLU A 84 -9.74 -4.97 -16.90
CA GLU A 84 -10.48 -6.10 -16.33
C GLU A 84 -9.53 -7.23 -15.93
N SER A 85 -8.57 -7.59 -16.78
CA SER A 85 -7.64 -8.68 -16.46
C SER A 85 -6.72 -8.31 -15.29
N TRP A 86 -6.32 -7.05 -15.18
CA TRP A 86 -5.51 -6.57 -14.06
C TRP A 86 -6.30 -6.52 -12.75
N ILE A 87 -7.55 -6.03 -12.79
CA ILE A 87 -8.44 -6.01 -11.62
C ILE A 87 -8.70 -7.43 -11.13
N CYS A 88 -9.09 -8.36 -12.02
CA CYS A 88 -9.36 -9.75 -11.62
C CYS A 88 -8.15 -10.42 -10.98
N TYR A 89 -6.94 -10.18 -11.50
CA TYR A 89 -5.71 -10.71 -10.91
C TYR A 89 -5.48 -10.17 -9.50
N ILE A 90 -5.65 -8.86 -9.30
CA ILE A 90 -5.50 -8.23 -7.98
C ILE A 90 -6.52 -8.80 -7.01
N GLU A 91 -7.80 -8.88 -7.40
CA GLU A 91 -8.87 -9.45 -6.57
C GLU A 91 -8.60 -10.90 -6.15
N GLU A 92 -8.01 -11.72 -7.02
CA GLU A 92 -7.62 -13.09 -6.73
C GLU A 92 -6.55 -13.17 -5.63
N VAL A 93 -5.55 -12.28 -5.65
CA VAL A 93 -4.45 -12.27 -4.67
C VAL A 93 -4.73 -11.44 -3.41
N MET A 94 -5.82 -10.66 -3.40
CA MET A 94 -6.17 -9.78 -2.28
C MET A 94 -6.25 -10.49 -0.91
N PRO A 95 -6.83 -11.70 -0.78
CA PRO A 95 -6.90 -12.38 0.51
C PRO A 95 -5.52 -12.64 1.10
N ASP A 96 -4.56 -13.07 0.29
CA ASP A 96 -3.18 -13.31 0.72
C ASP A 96 -2.47 -12.00 1.02
N PHE A 97 -2.66 -10.98 0.17
CA PHE A 97 -2.09 -9.64 0.38
C PHE A 97 -2.54 -9.02 1.71
N ARG A 98 -3.80 -9.21 2.11
CA ARG A 98 -4.32 -8.73 3.41
C ARG A 98 -3.63 -9.40 4.59
N ARG A 99 -3.24 -10.67 4.47
CA ARG A 99 -2.52 -11.41 5.52
C ARG A 99 -1.07 -10.95 5.67
N CYS A 100 -0.52 -10.26 4.67
CA CYS A 100 0.81 -9.66 4.75
C CYS A 100 0.87 -8.45 5.70
N TYR A 101 -0.25 -7.79 6.01
CA TYR A 101 -0.29 -6.62 6.89
C TYR A 101 -0.49 -7.01 8.35
N SER A 102 0.26 -6.37 9.27
CA SER A 102 0.10 -6.59 10.72
C SER A 102 -1.21 -6.04 11.28
N ASP A 103 -1.76 -5.04 10.61
CA ASP A 103 -2.92 -4.28 11.06
C ASP A 103 -4.11 -4.58 10.15
N THR A 104 -5.30 -4.65 10.73
CA THR A 104 -6.52 -4.76 9.91
C THR A 104 -6.65 -3.51 9.04
N LEU A 105 -6.64 -3.72 7.72
CA LEU A 105 -6.87 -2.67 6.74
C LEU A 105 -8.31 -2.15 6.88
N GLU A 106 -8.51 -0.97 7.51
CA GLU A 106 -9.81 -0.30 7.74
C GLU A 106 -10.49 0.23 6.46
N PHE A 107 -10.28 -0.45 5.34
CA PHE A 107 -10.75 -0.02 4.03
C PHE A 107 -12.01 -0.78 3.61
N SER A 108 -12.81 -0.17 2.73
CA SER A 108 -13.86 -0.92 2.02
C SER A 108 -13.25 -2.08 1.23
N THR A 109 -14.04 -3.08 0.85
CA THR A 109 -13.52 -4.23 0.07
C THR A 109 -12.82 -3.83 -1.23
N GLU A 110 -13.23 -2.71 -1.84
CA GLU A 110 -12.73 -2.21 -3.13
C GLU A 110 -11.52 -1.28 -3.03
N GLU A 111 -11.34 -0.58 -1.92
CA GLU A 111 -10.34 0.49 -1.84
C GLU A 111 -8.90 -0.01 -1.86
N PRO A 112 -8.55 -1.12 -1.17
CA PRO A 112 -7.23 -1.73 -1.31
C PRO A 112 -6.95 -2.18 -2.74
N VAL A 113 -7.96 -2.68 -3.46
CA VAL A 113 -7.83 -3.07 -4.87
C VAL A 113 -7.44 -1.86 -5.72
N LYS A 114 -8.10 -0.71 -5.53
CA LYS A 114 -7.79 0.54 -6.26
C LYS A 114 -6.37 1.04 -5.95
N ILE A 115 -5.96 1.00 -4.68
CA ILE A 115 -4.61 1.41 -4.26
C ILE A 115 -3.56 0.51 -4.91
N ILE A 116 -3.71 -0.80 -4.76
CA ILE A 116 -2.75 -1.80 -5.31
C ILE A 116 -2.71 -1.72 -6.84
N PHE A 117 -3.86 -1.53 -7.50
CA PHE A 117 -3.91 -1.38 -8.95
C PHE A 117 -3.02 -0.23 -9.42
N VAL A 118 -3.19 0.94 -8.82
CA VAL A 118 -2.44 2.15 -9.20
C VAL A 118 -0.97 2.04 -8.79
N ASP A 119 -0.69 1.56 -7.57
CA ASP A 119 0.66 1.48 -7.03
C ASP A 119 1.51 0.43 -7.75
N SER A 120 0.96 -0.76 -8.02
CA SER A 120 1.67 -1.80 -8.76
C SER A 120 2.00 -1.37 -10.20
N GLY A 121 1.03 -0.77 -10.91
CA GLY A 121 1.26 -0.24 -12.25
C GLY A 121 2.29 0.89 -12.26
N PHE A 122 2.25 1.78 -11.25
CA PHE A 122 3.26 2.81 -11.06
C PHE A 122 4.65 2.22 -10.86
N ILE A 123 4.80 1.26 -9.94
CA ILE A 123 6.08 0.61 -9.63
C ILE A 123 6.65 -0.10 -10.87
N PHE A 124 5.83 -0.88 -11.58
CA PHE A 124 6.28 -1.59 -12.77
C PHE A 124 6.73 -0.65 -13.89
N GLU A 125 6.00 0.45 -14.12
CA GLU A 125 6.41 1.42 -15.13
C GLU A 125 7.63 2.23 -14.71
N LEU A 126 7.72 2.61 -13.43
CA LEU A 126 8.86 3.35 -12.89
C LEU A 126 10.16 2.56 -13.09
N PHE A 127 10.20 1.31 -12.64
CA PHE A 127 11.39 0.46 -12.79
C PHE A 127 11.70 0.11 -14.24
N TRP A 128 10.67 -0.07 -15.08
CA TRP A 128 10.88 -0.30 -16.51
C TRP A 128 11.53 0.91 -17.19
N LYS A 129 11.04 2.12 -16.91
CA LYS A 129 11.60 3.38 -17.45
C LYS A 129 13.02 3.62 -16.97
N ASP A 130 13.28 3.39 -15.69
CA ASP A 130 14.61 3.52 -15.09
C ASP A 130 15.61 2.57 -15.75
N TYR A 131 15.27 1.27 -15.82
CA TYR A 131 16.11 0.26 -16.44
C TYR A 131 16.44 0.55 -17.92
N HIS A 132 15.49 1.12 -18.66
CA HIS A 132 15.67 1.45 -20.09
C HIS A 132 16.15 2.88 -20.37
N ASN A 133 16.45 3.68 -19.33
CA ASN A 133 16.79 5.11 -19.46
C ASN A 133 15.74 5.92 -20.25
N LYS A 134 14.46 5.53 -20.19
CA LYS A 134 13.35 6.16 -20.90
C LYS A 134 12.65 7.18 -20.00
N TRP A 135 13.34 8.29 -19.75
CA TRP A 135 12.81 9.40 -18.98
C TRP A 135 12.24 10.46 -19.93
N PRO A 136 10.91 10.72 -19.92
CA PRO A 136 10.36 11.88 -20.59
C PRO A 136 10.98 13.14 -19.99
N GLY A 137 11.34 14.12 -20.81
CA GLY A 137 11.96 15.37 -20.34
C GLY A 137 11.15 16.13 -19.27
N ASN A 138 9.82 15.88 -19.21
CA ASN A 138 8.94 16.45 -18.19
C ASN A 138 8.97 15.69 -16.86
N ASP A 139 9.21 14.37 -16.87
CA ASP A 139 9.29 13.54 -15.65
C ASP A 139 10.63 13.74 -14.95
N THR A 140 11.66 14.17 -15.70
CA THR A 140 13.00 14.47 -15.18
C THR A 140 12.98 15.48 -14.02
N PHE A 141 12.00 16.39 -13.97
CA PHE A 141 11.88 17.36 -12.87
C PHE A 141 11.32 16.74 -11.60
N LEU A 142 10.34 15.85 -11.72
CA LEU A 142 9.70 15.19 -10.58
C LEU A 142 10.60 14.10 -10.00
N LEU A 143 11.45 13.52 -10.85
CA LEU A 143 12.27 12.37 -10.54
C LEU A 143 13.78 12.65 -10.69
N GLN A 144 14.22 13.90 -10.45
CA GLN A 144 15.65 14.27 -10.46
C GLN A 144 16.48 13.28 -9.62
N PRO A 145 17.78 13.06 -9.89
CA PRO A 145 18.58 12.06 -9.16
C PRO A 145 18.55 12.16 -7.62
N LEU A 146 18.20 13.33 -7.05
CA LEU A 146 17.95 13.50 -5.61
C LEU A 146 16.66 12.81 -5.12
N SER A 147 15.67 12.64 -5.99
CA SER A 147 14.42 11.92 -5.74
C SER A 147 14.60 10.41 -5.80
N ALA A 148 15.52 9.85 -6.61
CA ALA A 148 15.67 8.40 -6.71
C ALA A 148 16.05 7.77 -5.36
N ASN A 149 16.99 8.40 -4.65
CA ASN A 149 17.34 8.02 -3.28
C ASN A 149 16.20 8.26 -2.28
N THR A 150 15.34 9.24 -2.53
CA THR A 150 14.21 9.54 -1.62
C THR A 150 13.07 8.55 -1.84
N ILE A 151 12.81 8.19 -3.09
CA ILE A 151 11.81 7.19 -3.49
C ILE A 151 12.24 5.80 -3.04
N SER A 152 13.52 5.47 -3.14
CA SER A 152 14.02 4.19 -2.62
C SER A 152 13.84 4.08 -1.10
N LEU A 153 14.02 5.18 -0.36
CA LEU A 153 13.72 5.23 1.07
C LEU A 153 12.21 5.13 1.35
N ASP A 154 11.38 5.75 0.53
CA ASP A 154 9.93 5.68 0.67
C ASP A 154 9.39 4.25 0.46
N PHE A 155 10.01 3.45 -0.43
CA PHE A 155 9.68 2.03 -0.59
C PHE A 155 10.03 1.17 0.63
N VAL A 156 10.85 1.66 1.57
CA VAL A 156 11.20 0.92 2.79
C VAL A 156 10.20 1.18 3.93
N VAL A 157 9.41 2.26 3.83
CA VAL A 157 8.46 2.70 4.87
C VAL A 157 6.99 2.41 4.49
N THR A 158 6.76 1.40 3.66
CA THR A 158 5.43 1.04 3.11
C THR A 158 4.67 0.06 3.96
#